data_AF-A0AAD5X3G7-F1
#
_entry.id   AF-A0AAD5X3G7-F1
#
_cell.length_a   1.000
_cell.length_b   1.000
_cell.length_c   1.000
_cell.angle_alpha   90.00
_cell.angle_beta   90.00
_cell.angle_gamma   90.00
#
_symmetry.space_group_name_H-M   'P 1'
#
loop_
_entity.id
_entity.type
_entity.pdbx_description
1 polymer ?
#
loop_
_entity_poly.entity_id
_entity_poly.type
_entity_poly.pdbx_seq_one_letter_code
_entity_poly.pdbx_strand_id
1 'polypeptide(L)'
;MSFNINWPTFSPEFIQQAKTQITAALNKGQKPANIVGDIVVEELYMGKKPPDLEVLEIGELQPDRFRGMFKLVYQGDAHIVLVTKVQ
;
A
#
# COMPACT_ATOMS: atom_id res chain seq x y z
N MET A 1 12.30 -19.26 -6.29
CA MET A 1 12.67 -18.39 -7.44
C MET A 1 12.17 -16.99 -7.15
N SER A 2 13.02 -15.97 -7.25
CA SER A 2 12.67 -14.57 -6.97
C SER A 2 12.36 -13.83 -8.27
N PHE A 3 11.25 -13.08 -8.31
CA PHE A 3 10.94 -12.19 -9.42
C PHE A 3 11.64 -10.85 -9.21
N ASN A 4 12.13 -10.23 -10.30
CA ASN A 4 12.62 -8.86 -10.24
C ASN A 4 11.41 -7.91 -10.39
N ILE A 5 11.07 -7.20 -9.32
CA ILE A 5 10.04 -6.17 -9.35
C ILE A 5 10.70 -4.86 -9.75
N ASN A 6 10.21 -4.26 -10.83
CA ASN A 6 10.56 -2.89 -11.15
C ASN A 6 9.89 -1.96 -10.12
N TRP A 7 10.70 -1.16 -9.41
CA TRP A 7 10.23 -0.20 -8.40
C TRP A 7 10.47 1.23 -8.91
N PRO A 8 9.58 1.75 -9.77
CA PRO A 8 9.78 3.04 -10.39
C PRO A 8 9.50 4.18 -9.40
N THR A 9 9.85 5.38 -9.82
CA THR A 9 9.22 6.58 -9.25
C THR A 9 7.74 6.55 -9.60
N PHE A 10 6.89 6.52 -8.58
CA PHE A 10 5.44 6.53 -8.76
C PHE A 10 4.96 7.90 -9.26
N SER A 11 3.95 7.91 -10.12
CA SER A 11 3.44 9.15 -10.68
C SER A 11 2.71 9.98 -9.60
N PRO A 12 2.69 11.32 -9.71
CA PRO A 12 1.94 12.17 -8.80
C PRO A 12 0.45 11.80 -8.72
N GLU A 13 -0.15 11.41 -9.84
CA GLU A 13 -1.56 11.01 -9.93
C GLU A 13 -1.83 9.73 -9.13
N PHE A 14 -0.95 8.73 -9.26
CA PHE A 14 -1.03 7.50 -8.47
C PHE A 14 -0.95 7.81 -6.97
N ILE A 15 0.02 8.63 -6.56
CA ILE A 15 0.22 9.00 -5.16
C ILE A 15 -1.01 9.74 -4.63
N GLN A 16 -1.59 10.67 -5.39
CA GLN A 16 -2.80 11.39 -4.98
C GLN A 16 -4.02 10.47 -4.86
N GLN A 17 -4.21 9.53 -5.78
CA GLN A 17 -5.28 8.54 -5.70
C GLN A 17 -5.12 7.64 -4.47
N ALA A 18 -3.90 7.14 -4.23
CA ALA A 18 -3.61 6.31 -3.07
C ALA A 18 -3.85 7.07 -1.75
N LYS A 19 -3.37 8.32 -1.63
CA LYS A 19 -3.65 9.19 -0.49
C LYS A 19 -5.14 9.36 -0.24
N THR A 20 -5.93 9.57 -1.30
CA THR A 20 -7.39 9.73 -1.21
C THR A 20 -8.06 8.46 -0.70
N GLN A 21 -7.69 7.29 -1.23
CA GLN A 21 -8.26 6.01 -0.81
C GLN A 21 -7.89 5.66 0.63
N ILE A 22 -6.64 5.88 1.03
CA ILE A 22 -6.17 5.64 2.40
C ILE A 22 -6.91 6.59 3.37
N THR A 23 -7.03 7.88 3.03
CA THR A 23 -7.79 8.86 3.83
C THR A 23 -9.24 8.41 4.00
N ALA A 24 -9.90 7.99 2.91
CA ALA A 24 -11.28 7.50 2.98
C ALA A 24 -11.42 6.24 3.83
N ALA A 25 -10.47 5.30 3.72
CA ALA A 25 -10.47 4.07 4.50
C ALA A 25 -10.23 4.32 6.00
N LEU A 26 -9.30 5.23 6.35
CA LEU A 26 -8.99 5.60 7.74
C LEU A 26 -10.16 6.28 8.45
N ASN A 27 -11.00 7.00 7.70
CA ASN A 27 -12.18 7.67 8.26
C ASN A 27 -13.46 6.82 8.14
N LYS A 28 -13.37 5.59 7.62
CA LYS A 28 -14.53 4.70 7.50
C LYS A 28 -14.77 3.97 8.82
N GLY A 29 -15.88 4.27 9.48
CA GLY A 29 -16.31 3.59 10.72
C GLY A 29 -16.33 4.52 11.93
N GLN A 30 -16.42 3.95 13.14
CA GLN A 30 -16.33 4.72 14.37
C GLN A 30 -14.87 5.04 14.70
N LYS A 31 -14.58 6.32 14.90
CA LYS A 31 -13.28 6.79 15.36
C LYS A 31 -13.15 6.55 16.88
N PRO A 32 -11.94 6.30 17.39
CA PRO A 32 -11.67 6.31 18.82
C PRO A 32 -12.14 7.63 19.46
N ALA A 33 -12.65 7.59 20.70
CA ALA A 33 -13.24 8.75 21.38
C ALA A 33 -12.29 9.96 21.51
N ASN A 34 -10.98 9.69 21.51
CA ASN A 34 -9.89 10.65 21.60
C ASN A 34 -9.48 11.28 20.24
N ILE A 35 -10.06 10.83 19.12
CA ILE A 35 -9.85 11.41 17.78
C ILE A 35 -11.10 12.19 17.40
N VAL A 36 -10.99 13.51 17.37
CA VAL A 36 -12.12 14.43 17.12
C VAL A 36 -12.18 14.85 15.64
N GLY A 37 -11.02 14.91 14.98
CA GLY A 37 -10.91 15.31 13.58
C GLY A 37 -10.98 14.17 12.58
N ASP A 38 -10.88 14.52 11.30
CA ASP A 38 -10.55 13.56 10.26
C ASP A 38 -9.06 13.20 10.32
N ILE A 39 -8.75 11.96 9.95
CA ILE A 39 -7.37 11.50 9.75
C ILE A 39 -7.02 11.75 8.30
N VAL A 40 -6.07 12.63 8.03
CA VAL A 40 -5.66 13.04 6.68
C VAL A 40 -4.28 12.48 6.38
N VAL A 41 -4.08 11.95 5.18
CA VAL A 41 -2.76 11.56 4.69
C VAL A 41 -2.05 12.81 4.14
N GLU A 42 -1.04 13.30 4.85
CA GLU A 42 -0.23 14.44 4.46
C GLU A 42 0.83 14.04 3.43
N GLU A 43 1.52 12.92 3.68
CA GLU A 43 2.58 12.41 2.81
C GLU A 43 2.44 10.90 2.61
N LEU A 44 2.73 10.45 1.39
CA LEU A 44 2.84 9.04 1.04
C LEU A 44 4.13 8.86 0.24
N TYR A 45 5.08 8.13 0.83
CA TYR A 45 6.34 7.78 0.20
C TYR A 45 6.43 6.26 0.07
N MET A 46 6.61 5.78 -1.16
CA MET A 46 6.61 4.34 -1.48
C MET A 46 7.99 3.68 -1.28
N GLY A 47 8.99 4.41 -0.80
CA GLY A 47 10.35 3.90 -0.70
C GLY A 47 11.06 3.81 -2.04
N LYS A 48 12.37 3.56 -1.98
CA LYS A 48 13.23 3.28 -3.15
C LYS A 48 13.53 1.81 -3.32
N LYS A 49 13.32 1.00 -2.28
CA LYS A 49 13.62 -0.43 -2.28
C LYS A 49 12.37 -1.23 -2.66
N PRO A 50 12.42 -2.10 -3.69
CA PRO A 50 11.35 -3.05 -3.96
C PRO A 50 11.18 -4.07 -2.83
N PRO A 51 10.01 -4.70 -2.71
CA PRO A 51 9.86 -5.95 -1.96
C PRO A 51 10.50 -7.13 -2.71
N ASP A 52 10.89 -8.14 -1.94
CA ASP A 52 11.17 -9.47 -2.47
C ASP A 52 9.86 -10.21 -2.74
N LEU A 53 9.75 -10.81 -3.93
CA LEU A 53 8.59 -11.62 -4.32
C LEU A 53 9.03 -13.05 -4.60
N GLU A 54 8.48 -13.98 -3.82
CA GLU A 54 8.68 -15.41 -3.96
C GLU A 54 7.37 -16.08 -4.37
N VAL A 55 7.45 -16.97 -5.35
CA VAL A 55 6.31 -17.82 -5.74
C VAL A 55 6.29 -19.04 -4.84
N LEU A 56 5.22 -19.18 -4.08
CA LEU A 56 5.00 -20.36 -3.23
C LEU A 56 4.30 -21.46 -4.03
N GLU A 57 3.27 -21.10 -4.79
CA GLU A 57 2.46 -22.05 -5.54
C GLU A 57 1.91 -21.38 -6.81
N ILE A 58 1.91 -22.11 -7.92
CA ILE A 58 1.13 -21.77 -9.11
C ILE A 58 0.12 -22.89 -9.28
N GLY A 59 -1.16 -22.55 -9.11
CA GLY A 59 -2.28 -23.46 -9.29
C GLY A 59 -2.76 -23.49 -10.73
N GLU A 60 -4.07 -23.37 -10.95
CA GLU A 60 -4.66 -23.39 -12.29
C GLU A 60 -4.05 -22.33 -13.20
N LEU A 61 -3.53 -22.79 -14.34
CA LEU A 61 -3.08 -21.97 -15.46
C LEU A 61 -4.07 -22.13 -16.61
N GLN A 62 -4.76 -21.05 -16.96
CA GLN A 62 -5.63 -20.94 -18.13
C GLN A 62 -5.00 -19.91 -19.09
N PRO A 63 -5.38 -19.90 -20.39
CA PRO A 63 -4.74 -19.05 -21.39
C PRO A 63 -4.61 -17.56 -20.98
N ASP A 64 -5.59 -17.03 -20.24
CA ASP A 64 -5.64 -15.61 -19.87
C ASP A 64 -5.60 -15.34 -18.35
N ARG A 65 -5.54 -16.38 -17.53
CA ARG A 65 -5.52 -16.22 -16.07
C ARG A 65 -4.77 -17.35 -15.41
N PHE A 66 -4.13 -17.04 -14.30
CA PHE A 66 -3.65 -18.07 -13.41
C PHE A 66 -3.94 -17.70 -11.97
N ARG A 67 -4.02 -18.72 -11.13
CA ARG A 67 -4.06 -18.55 -9.68
C ARG A 67 -2.71 -18.89 -9.11
N GLY A 68 -2.11 -17.97 -8.36
CA GLY A 68 -0.84 -18.20 -7.69
C GLY A 68 -0.89 -17.70 -6.25
N MET A 69 -0.09 -18.32 -5.40
CA MET A 69 0.23 -17.84 -4.08
C MET A 69 1.63 -17.27 -4.09
N PHE A 70 1.73 -16.01 -3.68
CA PHE A 70 2.97 -15.26 -3.66
C PHE A 70 3.28 -14.79 -2.24
N LYS A 71 4.52 -14.94 -1.83
CA LYS A 71 5.04 -14.33 -0.61
C LYS A 71 5.73 -13.03 -0.99
N LEU A 72 5.19 -11.93 -0.48
CA LEU A 72 5.76 -10.60 -0.62
C LEU A 72 6.42 -10.23 0.71
N VAL A 73 7.71 -9.93 0.68
CA VAL A 73 8.47 -9.47 1.84
C VAL A 73 8.97 -8.05 1.55
N TYR A 74 8.40 -7.05 2.23
CA TYR A 74 8.84 -5.66 2.08
C TYR A 74 9.77 -5.28 3.22
N GLN A 75 11.03 -4.99 2.91
CA GLN A 75 12.05 -4.46 3.82
C GLN A 75 12.59 -3.11 3.31
N GLY A 76 11.67 -2.29 2.79
CA GLY A 76 11.99 -0.98 2.25
C GLY A 76 11.83 0.16 3.24
N ASP A 77 11.85 1.37 2.69
CA ASP A 77 11.84 2.65 3.38
C ASP A 77 10.54 3.44 3.17
N ALA A 78 9.44 2.78 2.76
CA ALA A 78 8.14 3.43 2.62
C ALA A 78 7.63 3.96 3.97
N HIS A 79 6.99 5.13 3.91
CA HIS A 79 6.32 5.73 5.06
C HIS A 79 5.06 6.50 4.64
N ILE A 80 4.19 6.70 5.63
CA ILE A 80 2.97 7.50 5.50
C ILE A 80 2.98 8.50 6.65
N VAL A 81 2.77 9.78 6.33
CA VAL A 81 2.58 10.83 7.34
C VAL A 81 1.09 11.11 7.46
N LEU A 82 0.57 10.96 8.68
CA LEU A 82 -0.83 11.16 9.01
C LEU A 82 -0.97 12.36 9.94
N VAL A 83 -1.99 13.18 9.69
CA VAL A 83 -2.34 14.31 10.55
C VAL A 83 -3.79 14.16 10.98
N THR A 84 -4.06 14.39 12.26
CA THR A 84 -5.41 14.41 12.80
C THR A 84 -5.54 15.42 13.94
N LYS A 85 -6.78 15.71 14.35
CA LYS A 85 -7.06 16.56 15.52
C LYS A 85 -7.45 15.69 16.70
N VAL A 86 -6.77 15.91 17.82
CA VAL A 86 -7.02 15.25 19.12
C VAL A 86 -7.76 16.19 20.06
N GLN A 87 -8.44 15.63 21.07
CA GLN A 87 -9.15 16.38 22.12
C GLN A 87 -8.22 16.87 23.22
#